data_AF-A0A3P9K3F0-F1
#
_entry.id   AF-A0A3P9K3F0-F1
#
_cell.length_a   1.000
_cell.length_b   1.000
_cell.length_c   1.000
_cell.angle_alpha   90.00
_cell.angle_beta   90.00
_cell.angle_gamma   90.00
#
_symmetry.space_group_name_H-M   'P 1'
#
loop_
_entity.id
_entity.type
_entity.pdbx_description
1 polymer ?
#
loop_
_entity_poly.entity_id
_entity_poly.type
_entity_poly.pdbx_seq_one_letter_code
_entity_poly.pdbx_strand_id
1 'polypeptide(L)'
;SMYKYFSDRDHLKLNVIIHGELAPEGSMQFMVSVQNKNGHECGGFLISEDFVVTAAHCDDGLKHVILGGQNWKNSNVKKIKISNQCKHKKYRDVGYGYDIMLLKFCSLF
;
A
#
# COMPACT_ATOMS: atom_id res chain seq x y z
N SER A 1 -3.38 7.09 -9.79
CA SER A 1 -3.50 6.86 -8.34
C SER A 1 -4.06 5.46 -8.10
N MET A 2 -3.26 4.61 -7.45
CA MET A 2 -3.58 3.35 -6.74
C MET A 2 -4.47 2.26 -7.39
N TYR A 3 -5.69 2.53 -7.84
CA TYR A 3 -6.72 1.48 -7.89
C TYR A 3 -6.81 0.62 -9.14
N LYS A 4 -6.14 0.98 -10.25
CA LYS A 4 -6.27 0.19 -11.49
C LYS A 4 -5.33 -1.02 -11.60
N TYR A 5 -4.50 -1.27 -10.58
CA TYR A 5 -3.68 -2.48 -10.47
C TYR A 5 -4.17 -3.47 -9.39
N PHE A 6 -4.99 -3.03 -8.41
CA PHE A 6 -5.52 -3.87 -7.31
C PHE A 6 -6.95 -4.41 -7.52
N SER A 7 -7.59 -4.16 -8.68
CA SER A 7 -8.96 -4.64 -8.92
C SER A 7 -8.97 -6.10 -9.38
N ASP A 8 -9.52 -6.96 -8.54
CA ASP A 8 -10.01 -8.29 -8.93
C ASP A 8 -11.05 -8.12 -10.04
N ARG A 9 -11.00 -9.00 -11.05
CA ARG A 9 -11.90 -8.90 -12.21
C ARG A 9 -13.15 -9.77 -12.05
N ASP A 10 -13.41 -10.26 -10.84
CA ASP A 10 -14.63 -10.98 -10.49
C ASP A 10 -15.33 -10.28 -9.31
N HIS A 11 -16.60 -9.93 -9.53
CA HIS A 11 -17.55 -9.26 -8.61
C HIS A 11 -17.43 -7.73 -8.36
N LEU A 12 -18.04 -6.94 -9.26
CA LEU A 12 -18.95 -5.79 -8.99
C LEU A 12 -18.64 -4.82 -7.83
N LYS A 13 -17.39 -4.43 -7.61
CA LYS A 13 -17.03 -3.11 -7.03
C LYS A 13 -15.89 -2.52 -7.85
N LEU A 14 -16.20 -1.55 -8.72
CA LEU A 14 -15.19 -0.75 -9.38
C LEU A 14 -14.53 0.15 -8.34
N ASN A 15 -13.49 -0.37 -7.68
CA ASN A 15 -12.52 0.46 -6.99
C ASN A 15 -11.74 1.18 -8.11
N VAL A 16 -12.24 2.33 -8.55
CA VAL A 16 -11.61 3.18 -9.56
C VAL A 16 -11.35 4.53 -8.96
N ILE A 17 -10.30 5.19 -9.47
CA ILE A 17 -10.19 6.64 -9.28
C ILE A 17 -11.30 7.27 -10.11
N ILE A 18 -12.17 8.02 -9.46
CA ILE A 18 -13.27 8.73 -10.12
C ILE A 18 -12.67 9.71 -11.15
N HIS A 19 -13.06 9.57 -12.42
CA HIS A 19 -12.49 10.27 -13.58
C HIS A 19 -10.98 10.03 -13.81
N GLY A 20 -10.41 8.95 -13.29
CA GLY A 20 -9.02 8.58 -13.51
C GLY A 20 -8.80 7.69 -14.73
N GLU A 21 -7.58 7.72 -15.26
CA GLU A 21 -7.12 6.84 -16.34
C GLU A 21 -6.17 5.75 -15.84
N LEU A 22 -5.85 4.79 -16.71
CA LEU A 22 -4.82 3.80 -16.41
C LEU A 22 -3.46 4.48 -16.42
N ALA A 23 -2.70 4.32 -15.34
CA ALA A 23 -1.30 4.74 -15.34
C ALA A 23 -0.52 3.89 -16.36
N PRO A 24 0.38 4.49 -17.16
CA PRO A 24 1.24 3.74 -18.08
C PRO A 24 2.00 2.63 -17.36
N GLU A 25 2.26 1.54 -18.06
CA GLU A 25 3.04 0.42 -17.52
C GLU A 25 4.41 0.91 -17.02
N GLY A 26 4.82 0.46 -15.82
CA GLY A 26 6.10 0.86 -15.22
C GLY A 26 6.18 2.30 -14.71
N SER A 27 5.15 3.14 -14.86
CA SER A 27 5.19 4.54 -14.41
C SER A 27 5.06 4.72 -12.89
N MET A 28 4.60 3.69 -12.17
CA MET A 28 4.25 3.75 -10.74
C MET A 28 5.06 2.73 -9.91
N GLN A 29 6.36 2.58 -10.19
CA GLN A 29 7.24 1.57 -9.56
C GLN A 29 7.38 1.73 -8.03
N PHE A 30 7.19 2.94 -7.51
CA PHE A 30 7.26 3.20 -6.06
C PHE A 30 5.91 3.06 -5.35
N MET A 31 4.84 2.75 -6.09
CA MET A 31 3.50 2.60 -5.52
C MET A 31 3.38 1.28 -4.76
N VAL A 32 2.72 1.32 -3.61
CA VAL A 32 2.62 0.17 -2.70
C VAL A 32 1.18 -0.12 -2.30
N SER A 33 0.79 -1.38 -2.47
CA SER A 33 -0.24 -2.13 -1.72
C SER A 33 0.06 -2.33 -0.26
N VAL A 34 -0.52 -1.54 0.65
CA VAL A 34 -0.59 -1.86 2.08
C VAL A 34 -1.80 -2.78 2.32
N GLN A 35 -1.56 -3.95 2.92
CA GLN A 35 -2.56 -5.03 3.00
C GLN A 35 -2.74 -5.57 4.43
N ASN A 36 -3.99 -5.89 4.76
CA ASN A 36 -4.36 -6.64 5.96
C ASN A 36 -4.77 -8.07 5.59
N LYS A 37 -5.43 -8.79 6.50
CA LYS A 37 -5.91 -10.17 6.25
C LYS A 37 -6.99 -10.25 5.17
N ASN A 38 -7.71 -9.15 4.91
CA ASN A 38 -8.83 -9.09 3.97
C ASN A 38 -8.42 -8.61 2.58
N GLY A 39 -7.17 -8.15 2.40
CA GLY A 39 -6.65 -7.68 1.13
C GLY A 39 -6.12 -6.24 1.19
N HIS A 40 -6.31 -5.50 0.10
CA HIS A 40 -5.91 -4.10 -0.02
C HIS A 40 -6.64 -3.26 1.03
N GLU A 41 -5.88 -2.58 1.89
CA GLU A 41 -6.42 -1.69 2.91
C GLU A 41 -6.24 -0.23 2.48
N CYS A 42 -4.98 0.14 2.24
CA CYS A 42 -4.57 1.45 1.77
C CYS A 42 -3.48 1.27 0.73
N GLY A 43 -2.99 2.38 0.19
CA GLY A 43 -1.68 2.37 -0.42
C GLY A 43 -0.65 3.18 0.32
N GLY A 44 0.52 3.22 -0.27
CA GLY A 44 1.69 3.90 0.25
C GLY A 44 2.73 4.10 -0.84
N PHE A 45 3.87 4.63 -0.42
CA PHE A 45 4.99 4.90 -1.31
C PHE A 45 6.28 4.34 -0.71
N LEU A 46 7.06 3.65 -1.53
CA LEU A 46 8.40 3.21 -1.19
C LEU A 46 9.33 4.42 -1.16
N ILE A 47 9.90 4.73 0.01
CA ILE A 47 10.80 5.88 0.20
C ILE A 47 12.26 5.46 0.39
N SER A 48 12.49 4.18 0.65
CA SER A 48 13.81 3.52 0.66
C SER A 48 13.61 2.00 0.58
N GLU A 49 14.68 1.22 0.49
CA GLU A 49 14.62 -0.24 0.40
C GLU A 49 13.84 -0.89 1.57
N ASP A 50 13.89 -0.28 2.76
CA ASP A 50 13.31 -0.84 3.99
C ASP A 50 12.07 -0.09 4.50
N PHE A 51 11.66 1.00 3.83
CA PHE A 51 10.60 1.85 4.34
C PHE A 51 9.55 2.21 3.30
N VAL A 52 8.29 2.04 3.71
CA VAL A 52 7.11 2.58 3.04
C VAL A 52 6.46 3.65 3.91
N VAL A 53 6.09 4.77 3.29
CA VAL A 53 5.21 5.76 3.92
C VAL A 53 3.76 5.49 3.56
N THR A 54 2.87 5.59 4.54
CA THR A 54 1.41 5.50 4.38
C THR A 54 0.73 6.42 5.41
N ALA A 55 -0.60 6.47 5.41
CA ALA A 55 -1.34 7.22 6.42
C ALA A 55 -1.42 6.43 7.74
N ALA A 56 -1.46 7.14 8.87
CA ALA A 56 -1.52 6.50 10.19
C ALA A 56 -2.88 5.86 10.48
N HIS A 57 -3.95 6.39 9.88
CA HIS A 57 -5.30 5.83 9.99
C HIS A 57 -5.45 4.48 9.28
N CYS A 58 -4.52 4.12 8.39
CA CYS A 58 -4.52 2.83 7.70
C CYS A 58 -4.10 1.66 8.59
N ASP A 59 -3.75 1.89 9.85
CA ASP A 59 -3.35 0.84 10.77
C ASP A 59 -4.54 0.01 11.24
N ASP A 60 -5.02 -0.88 10.35
CA ASP A 60 -6.03 -1.89 10.62
C ASP A 60 -5.47 -3.29 10.36
N GLY A 61 -4.74 -3.82 11.34
CA GLY A 61 -4.27 -5.21 11.32
C GLY A 61 -3.34 -5.54 10.15
N LEU A 62 -2.52 -4.57 9.74
CA LEU A 62 -1.62 -4.67 8.59
C LEU A 62 -0.66 -5.86 8.72
N LYS A 63 -0.39 -6.55 7.61
CA LYS A 63 0.47 -7.76 7.59
C LYS A 63 1.59 -7.67 6.57
N HIS A 64 1.26 -7.27 5.35
CA HIS A 64 2.19 -7.30 4.23
C HIS A 64 2.03 -6.07 3.36
N VAL A 65 3.08 -5.79 2.59
CA VAL A 65 3.00 -4.89 1.46
C VAL A 65 3.23 -5.62 0.15
N ILE A 66 2.66 -5.07 -0.92
CA ILE A 66 2.91 -5.47 -2.31
C ILE A 66 3.50 -4.25 -3.02
N LEU A 67 4.74 -4.38 -3.52
CA LEU A 67 5.38 -3.35 -4.33
C LEU A 67 4.94 -3.46 -5.79
N GLY A 68 4.62 -2.33 -6.41
CA GLY A 68 4.16 -2.28 -7.80
C GLY A 68 5.31 -2.31 -8.81
N GLY A 69 5.22 -3.20 -9.81
CA GLY A 69 6.17 -3.25 -10.93
C GLY A 69 5.85 -4.29 -12.01
N GLN A 70 5.17 -5.39 -11.70
CA GLN A 70 4.81 -6.40 -12.69
C GLN A 70 3.44 -7.04 -12.42
N ASN A 71 2.72 -7.35 -13.50
CA ASN A 71 1.40 -7.98 -13.56
C ASN A 71 1.03 -8.83 -12.33
N TRP A 72 0.07 -8.34 -11.54
CA TRP A 72 -0.30 -8.91 -10.26
C TRP A 72 -1.22 -10.12 -10.38
N LYS A 73 -1.59 -10.42 -11.62
CA LYS A 73 -2.24 -11.66 -12.04
C LYS A 73 -1.31 -12.87 -12.01
N ASN A 74 0.00 -12.64 -11.89
CA ASN A 74 0.97 -13.72 -11.79
C ASN A 74 1.13 -14.11 -10.31
N SER A 75 1.17 -15.41 -10.04
CA SER A 75 1.33 -16.01 -8.69
C SER A 75 2.64 -15.61 -7.97
N ASN A 76 3.49 -14.81 -8.60
CA ASN A 76 4.83 -14.41 -8.16
C ASN A 76 4.89 -12.99 -7.56
N VAL A 77 3.77 -12.41 -7.13
CA VAL A 77 3.79 -11.10 -6.45
C VAL A 77 4.54 -11.21 -5.12
N LYS A 78 5.68 -10.52 -5.01
CA LYS A 78 6.50 -10.48 -3.80
C LYS A 78 5.75 -9.75 -2.68
N LYS A 79 5.19 -10.52 -1.74
CA LYS A 79 4.61 -10.01 -0.49
C LYS A 79 5.74 -9.81 0.51
N ILE A 80 5.93 -8.58 0.97
CA ILE A 80 6.95 -8.24 1.96
C ILE A 80 6.26 -8.07 3.30
N LYS A 81 6.73 -8.79 4.32
CA LYS A 81 6.17 -8.73 5.68
C LYS A 81 6.54 -7.41 6.35
N ILE A 82 5.55 -6.76 6.96
CA ILE A 82 5.78 -5.57 7.79
C ILE A 82 6.39 -6.04 9.12
N SER A 83 7.55 -5.52 9.47
CA SER A 83 8.25 -5.85 10.73
C SER A 83 7.93 -4.86 11.85
N ASN A 84 7.70 -3.59 11.49
CA ASN A 84 7.35 -2.56 12.45
C ASN A 84 6.49 -1.46 11.81
N GLN A 85 5.71 -0.78 12.65
CA GLN A 85 4.82 0.31 12.28
C GLN A 85 5.09 1.51 13.19
N CYS A 86 5.53 2.61 12.61
CA CYS A 86 5.91 3.82 13.33
C CYS A 86 4.97 4.96 12.95
N LYS A 87 3.87 5.10 13.69
CA LYS A 87 2.98 6.27 13.56
C LYS A 87 3.68 7.53 14.05
N HIS A 88 3.33 8.68 13.47
CA HIS A 88 3.75 9.95 14.01
C HIS A 88 3.27 10.11 15.45
N LYS A 89 4.15 10.50 16.38
CA LYS A 89 3.86 10.54 17.84
C LYS A 89 2.68 11.42 18.24
N LYS A 90 2.32 12.39 17.39
CA LYS A 90 1.19 13.31 17.60
C LYS A 90 -0.12 12.86 16.94
N TYR A 91 -0.10 11.77 16.18
CA TYR A 91 -1.31 11.22 15.59
C TYR A 91 -2.25 10.73 16.71
N ARG A 92 -3.52 11.11 16.62
CA ARG A 92 -4.58 10.69 17.56
C ARG A 92 -5.74 10.09 16.79
N ASP A 93 -6.25 10.87 15.85
CA ASP A 93 -7.23 10.48 14.85
C ASP A 93 -7.10 11.42 13.64
N VAL A 94 -7.86 11.14 12.58
CA VAL A 94 -7.82 11.88 11.31
C VAL A 94 -8.10 13.38 11.50
N GLY A 95 -8.95 13.76 12.46
CA GLY A 95 -9.34 15.15 12.70
C GLY A 95 -8.24 16.05 13.28
N TYR A 96 -7.22 15.48 13.94
CA TYR A 96 -6.10 16.22 14.52
C TYR A 96 -4.85 16.26 13.63
N GLY A 97 -4.90 15.63 12.45
CA GLY A 97 -3.78 15.58 11.51
C GLY A 97 -2.65 14.65 11.97
N TYR A 98 -1.42 14.93 11.50
CA TYR A 98 -0.26 14.03 11.65
C TYR A 98 -0.51 12.61 11.15
N ASP A 99 -1.36 12.48 10.14
CA ASP A 99 -1.83 11.22 9.57
C ASP A 99 -0.77 10.60 8.65
N ILE A 100 0.37 10.24 9.25
CA ILE A 100 1.54 9.69 8.59
C ILE A 100 2.16 8.58 9.44
N MET A 101 2.52 7.48 8.80
CA MET A 101 3.13 6.31 9.39
C MET A 101 4.20 5.74 8.48
N LEU A 102 5.31 5.32 9.08
CA LEU A 102 6.34 4.53 8.40
C LEU A 102 6.12 3.05 8.69
N LEU A 103 6.08 2.25 7.63
CA LEU A 103 6.16 0.80 7.69
C LEU A 103 7.60 0.41 7.45
N LYS A 104 8.18 -0.36 8.37
CA LYS A 104 9.53 -0.92 8.23
C LYS A 104 9.44 -2.38 7.81
N PHE A 105 10.36 -2.81 6.96
CA PHE A 105 10.58 -4.21 6.62
C PHE A 105 11.76 -4.79 7.39
N CYS A 106 11.77 -6.11 7.60
CA CYS A 106 12.98 -6.76 8.06
C CYS A 106 13.90 -6.88 6.84
N SER A 107 14.98 -6.10 6.81
CA SER A 107 16.03 -6.23 5.80
C SER A 107 16.64 -7.63 5.97
N LEU A 108 16.41 -8.52 4.99
CA LEU A 108 17.20 -9.74 4.84
C LEU A 108 18.48 -9.34 4.10
N PHE A 109 19.51 -8.97 4.87
CA PHE A 109 20.89 -9.01 4.43
C PHE A 109 21.61 -10.08 5.26
#